data_AF-A0AAV9AH67-F1
#
_entry.id   AF-A0AAV9AH67-F1
#
_cell.length_a   1.000
_cell.length_b   1.000
_cell.length_c   1.000
_cell.angle_alpha   90.00
_cell.angle_beta   90.00
_cell.angle_gamma   90.00
#
_symmetry.space_group_name_H-M   'P 1'
#
loop_
_entity.id
_entity.type
_entity.pdbx_description
1 polymer ?
#
loop_
_entity_poly.entity_id
_entity_poly.type
_entity_poly.pdbx_seq_one_letter_code
_entity_poly.pdbx_strand_id
1 'polypeptide(L)'
;MATPRFSQFFLLFLVLFLAVSNVEGKLRPYQCMPKCKFRCSATSHKKPCMFFCQKCCAQCLCVPPGTYGNKQVCPCYNNWKTQEGRPKCP
;
A
#
# COMPACT_ATOMS: atom_id res chain seq x y z
N MET A 1 -42.14 14.89 -17.95
CA MET A 1 -41.10 13.85 -17.77
C MET A 1 -40.31 14.21 -16.51
N ALA A 2 -40.76 13.74 -15.35
CA ALA A 2 -40.14 14.04 -14.06
C ALA A 2 -39.20 12.87 -13.71
N THR A 3 -37.89 13.09 -13.82
CA THR A 3 -36.91 12.17 -13.22
C THR A 3 -37.16 12.16 -11.71
N PRO A 4 -37.50 11.01 -11.11
CA PRO A 4 -37.89 10.97 -9.70
C PRO A 4 -36.69 11.41 -8.85
N ARG A 5 -36.88 12.43 -8.00
CA ARG A 5 -35.85 12.92 -7.05
C ARG A 5 -35.23 11.79 -6.21
N PHE A 6 -35.96 10.69 -6.03
CA PHE A 6 -35.47 9.47 -5.38
C PHE A 6 -34.28 8.82 -6.10
N SER A 7 -34.28 8.81 -7.44
CA SER A 7 -33.18 8.29 -8.26
C SER A 7 -31.90 9.11 -8.10
N GLN A 8 -32.03 10.41 -7.81
CA GLN A 8 -30.88 11.29 -7.66
C GLN A 8 -30.18 11.09 -6.30
N PHE A 9 -30.94 10.82 -5.24
CA PHE A 9 -30.38 10.43 -3.93
C PHE A 9 -29.64 9.09 -4.00
N PHE A 10 -30.20 8.10 -4.69
CA PHE A 10 -29.56 6.80 -4.85
C PHE A 10 -28.24 6.89 -5.62
N LEU A 11 -28.21 7.68 -6.70
CA LEU A 11 -26.99 7.96 -7.47
C LEU A 11 -25.93 8.71 -6.64
N LEU A 12 -26.34 9.73 -5.87
CA LEU A 12 -25.43 10.45 -4.97
C LEU A 12 -24.81 9.54 -3.90
N PHE A 13 -25.61 8.64 -3.32
CA PHE A 13 -25.14 7.67 -2.32
C PHE A 13 -24.16 6.65 -2.92
N LEU A 14 -24.43 6.17 -4.15
CA LEU A 14 -23.55 5.25 -4.88
C LEU A 14 -22.20 5.90 -5.23
N VAL A 15 -22.22 7.17 -5.67
CA VAL A 15 -21.00 7.94 -5.96
C VAL A 15 -20.19 8.19 -4.69
N LEU A 16 -20.85 8.48 -3.56
CA LEU A 16 -20.18 8.63 -2.27
C LEU A 16 -19.51 7.32 -1.82
N PHE A 17 -20.18 6.18 -1.98
CA PHE A 17 -19.63 4.85 -1.67
C PHE A 17 -18.39 4.51 -2.51
N LEU A 18 -18.41 4.83 -3.81
CA LEU A 18 -17.27 4.62 -4.71
C LEU A 18 -16.10 5.59 -4.40
N ALA A 19 -16.38 6.82 -3.96
CA ALA A 19 -15.36 7.77 -3.54
C ALA A 19 -14.64 7.31 -2.25
N VAL A 20 -15.38 6.75 -1.28
CA VAL A 20 -14.82 6.28 0.00
C VAL A 20 -13.90 5.06 -0.17
N SER A 21 -14.14 4.22 -1.17
CA SER A 21 -13.34 2.99 -1.39
C SER A 21 -11.95 3.25 -1.98
N ASN A 22 -11.65 4.47 -2.45
CA ASN A 22 -10.37 4.82 -3.08
C ASN A 22 -9.33 5.44 -2.13
N VAL A 23 -9.57 5.40 -0.80
CA VAL A 23 -8.58 5.87 0.17
C VAL A 23 -7.58 4.76 0.47
N GLU A 24 -6.57 4.60 -0.40
CA GLU A 24 -5.33 3.94 0.01
C GLU A 24 -4.67 4.78 1.10
N GLY A 25 -5.00 4.47 2.35
CA GLY A 25 -4.43 5.14 3.52
C GLY A 25 -2.92 4.93 3.56
N LYS A 26 -2.16 5.95 3.16
CA LYS A 26 -0.71 6.00 3.36
C LYS A 26 -0.41 5.75 4.84
N LEU A 27 0.51 4.83 5.11
CA LEU A 27 0.99 4.54 6.46
C LEU A 27 1.63 5.81 7.05
N ARG A 28 1.51 5.96 8.36
CA ARG A 28 2.36 6.88 9.11
C ARG A 28 3.70 6.20 9.42
N PRO A 29 4.81 6.96 9.59
CA PRO A 29 6.14 6.37 9.84
C PRO A 29 6.19 5.36 10.99
N TYR A 30 5.46 5.60 12.09
CA TYR A 30 5.41 4.67 13.23
C TYR A 30 4.73 3.32 12.90
N GLN A 31 3.89 3.27 11.86
CA GLN A 31 3.20 2.05 11.41
C GLN A 31 4.09 1.15 10.54
N CYS A 32 5.25 1.65 10.10
CA CYS A 32 6.19 0.87 9.29
C CYS A 32 6.77 -0.33 10.06
N MET A 33 7.10 -0.15 11.34
CA MET A 33 7.74 -1.17 12.17
C MET A 33 6.95 -2.50 12.21
N PRO A 34 5.67 -2.53 12.63
CA PRO A 34 4.91 -3.78 12.67
C PRO A 34 4.67 -4.39 11.28
N LYS A 35 4.47 -3.56 10.26
CA LYS A 35 4.26 -4.02 8.87
C LYS A 35 5.51 -4.68 8.28
N CYS A 36 6.68 -4.08 8.48
CA CYS A 36 7.95 -4.65 8.07
C CYS A 36 8.31 -5.92 8.85
N LYS A 37 7.96 -5.98 10.15
CA LYS A 37 8.13 -7.20 10.94
C LYS A 37 7.34 -8.38 10.36
N PHE A 38 6.09 -8.15 9.95
CA PHE A 38 5.30 -9.16 9.26
C PHE A 38 5.89 -9.50 7.89
N ARG A 39 6.19 -8.50 7.06
CA ARG A 39 6.77 -8.69 5.72
C ARG A 39 8.03 -9.56 5.73
N CYS A 40 8.91 -9.32 6.71
CA CYS A 40 10.16 -10.05 6.88
C CYS A 40 10.04 -11.33 7.73
N SER A 41 8.83 -11.76 8.10
CA SER A 41 8.63 -12.87 9.05
C SER A 41 8.96 -14.26 8.49
N ALA A 42 9.01 -14.44 7.17
CA ALA A 42 9.34 -15.73 6.54
C ALA A 42 10.81 -15.87 6.07
N THR A 43 11.54 -14.77 5.89
CA THR A 43 12.93 -14.84 5.38
C THR A 43 13.94 -15.21 6.48
N SER A 44 14.99 -15.98 6.17
CA SER A 44 16.13 -16.18 7.06
C SER A 44 16.98 -14.90 7.22
N HIS A 45 16.99 -14.04 6.21
CA HIS A 45 17.76 -12.79 6.17
C HIS A 45 17.01 -11.63 6.85
N LYS A 46 16.63 -11.80 8.13
CA LYS A 46 15.81 -10.84 8.89
C LYS A 46 16.38 -9.42 8.94
N LYS A 47 17.66 -9.30 9.29
CA LYS A 47 18.34 -8.00 9.47
C LYS A 47 18.31 -7.14 8.20
N PRO A 48 18.83 -7.61 7.03
CA PRO A 48 18.79 -6.81 5.81
C PRO A 48 17.36 -6.59 5.30
N CYS A 49 16.46 -7.58 5.42
CA CYS A 49 15.06 -7.39 5.04
C CYS A 49 14.42 -6.23 5.82
N MET A 50 14.58 -6.21 7.15
CA MET A 50 14.01 -5.16 7.99
C MET A 50 14.58 -3.79 7.63
N PHE A 51 15.90 -3.70 7.43
CA PHE A 51 16.58 -2.46 7.05
C PHE A 51 16.03 -1.86 5.76
N PHE A 52 15.96 -2.67 4.69
CA PHE A 52 15.42 -2.18 3.41
C PHE A 52 13.92 -1.93 3.47
N CYS A 53 13.15 -2.79 4.15
CA CYS A 53 11.71 -2.57 4.30
C CYS A 53 11.41 -1.25 4.99
N GLN A 54 12.08 -0.94 6.10
CA GLN A 54 11.87 0.30 6.83
C GLN A 54 12.27 1.52 6.01
N LYS A 55 13.39 1.44 5.28
CA LYS A 55 13.82 2.52 4.37
C LYS A 55 12.78 2.78 3.27
N CYS A 56 12.28 1.72 2.64
CA CYS A 56 11.26 1.83 1.61
C CYS A 56 9.91 2.31 2.18
N CYS A 57 9.53 1.85 3.37
CA CYS A 57 8.30 2.30 4.03
C CYS A 57 8.38 3.76 4.46
N ALA A 58 9.52 4.23 4.97
CA ALA A 58 9.70 5.64 5.35
C ALA A 58 9.54 6.57 4.13
N GLN A 59 10.02 6.15 2.95
CA GLN A 59 9.85 6.92 1.73
C GLN A 59 8.42 6.82 1.16
N CYS A 60 7.94 5.60 0.99
CA CYS A 60 6.74 5.32 0.21
C CYS A 60 5.47 5.30 1.04
N LEU A 61 5.61 5.26 2.37
CA LEU A 61 4.50 5.17 3.33
C LEU A 61 3.54 4.01 2.99
N CYS A 62 4.09 2.90 2.52
CA CYS A 62 3.35 1.72 2.07
C CYS A 62 4.22 0.46 2.24
N VAL A 63 3.62 -0.64 2.71
CA VAL A 63 4.24 -1.97 2.75
C VAL A 63 3.25 -2.96 2.15
N PRO A 64 3.63 -3.74 1.11
CA PRO A 64 2.69 -4.63 0.47
C PRO A 64 2.25 -5.79 1.39
N PRO A 65 1.05 -6.35 1.18
CA PRO A 65 0.53 -7.45 1.99
C PRO A 65 1.29 -8.77 1.72
N GLY A 66 1.29 -9.65 2.72
CA GLY A 66 2.02 -10.93 2.68
C GLY A 66 3.51 -10.80 3.00
N THR A 67 4.20 -11.93 3.00
CA THR A 67 5.65 -12.04 3.27
C THR A 67 6.51 -12.01 2.01
N TYR A 68 5.90 -12.13 0.84
CA TYR A 68 6.54 -12.10 -0.48
C TYR A 68 5.54 -11.60 -1.54
N GLY A 69 6.02 -11.08 -2.67
CA GLY A 69 5.18 -10.67 -3.80
C GLY A 69 4.31 -9.43 -3.53
N ASN A 70 3.22 -9.26 -4.29
CA ASN A 70 2.23 -8.18 -4.17
C ASN A 70 2.78 -6.75 -4.27
N LYS A 71 3.98 -6.56 -4.81
CA LYS A 71 4.64 -5.25 -4.86
C LYS A 71 3.84 -4.23 -5.67
N GLN A 72 3.06 -4.67 -6.66
CA GLN A 72 2.18 -3.83 -7.47
C GLN A 72 1.14 -3.05 -6.64
N VAL A 73 0.79 -3.52 -5.45
CA VAL A 73 -0.11 -2.83 -4.52
C VAL A 73 0.51 -1.52 -3.99
N CYS A 74 1.84 -1.46 -3.90
CA CYS A 74 2.55 -0.25 -3.50
C CYS A 74 3.51 0.18 -4.63
N PRO A 75 3.06 0.96 -5.64
CA PRO A 75 3.88 1.30 -6.80
C PRO A 75 5.24 1.93 -6.45
N CYS A 76 5.28 2.86 -5.49
CA CYS A 76 6.54 3.46 -5.01
C CYS A 76 7.50 2.39 -4.45
N TYR A 77 6.99 1.46 -3.63
CA TYR A 77 7.78 0.38 -3.04
C TYR A 77 8.32 -0.59 -4.11
N ASN A 78 7.53 -0.86 -5.16
CA ASN A 78 7.91 -1.73 -6.26
C ASN A 78 8.97 -1.11 -7.20
N ASN A 79 8.83 0.20 -7.45
CA ASN A 79 9.65 0.95 -8.40
C ASN A 79 11.00 1.37 -7.82
N TRP A 80 11.20 1.19 -6.51
CA TRP A 80 12.51 1.36 -5.90
C TRP A 80 13.48 0.27 -6.35
N LYS A 81 14.39 0.63 -7.24
CA LYS A 81 15.45 -0.24 -7.78
C LYS A 81 16.84 0.16 -7.30
N THR A 82 17.79 -0.76 -7.38
CA THR A 82 19.22 -0.47 -7.29
C THR A 82 19.71 0.18 -8.59
N GLN A 83 20.96 0.65 -8.63
CA GLN A 83 21.57 1.18 -9.86
C GLN A 83 21.64 0.12 -10.98
N GLU A 84 21.73 -1.16 -10.61
CA GLU A 84 21.69 -2.31 -11.52
C GLU A 84 20.26 -2.68 -11.99
N GLY A 85 19.24 -1.92 -11.59
CA GLY A 85 17.84 -2.17 -11.95
C GLY A 85 17.14 -3.28 -11.13
N ARG A 86 17.82 -3.89 -10.16
CA ARG A 86 17.25 -4.95 -9.32
C ARG A 86 16.29 -4.38 -8.26
N PRO A 87 15.26 -5.14 -7.82
CA PRO A 87 14.38 -4.69 -6.74
C PRO A 87 15.16 -4.39 -5.46
N LYS A 88 15.00 -3.18 -4.91
CA LYS A 88 15.67 -2.74 -3.67
C LYS A 88 14.87 -3.06 -2.42
N CYS A 89 13.55 -3.06 -2.52
CA CYS A 89 12.64 -3.31 -1.40
C CYS A 89 12.21 -4.79 -1.36
N PRO A 90 12.08 -5.39 -0.16
CA PRO A 90 11.79 -6.83 0.00
C PRO A 90 10.41 -7.28 -0.51
#